data_AF-A0A662VU16-F1
#
_entry.id   AF-A0A662VU16-F1
#
_cell.length_a   1.000
_cell.length_b   1.000
_cell.length_c   1.000
_cell.angle_alpha   90.00
_cell.angle_beta   90.00
_cell.angle_gamma   90.00
#
_symmetry.space_group_name_H-M   'P 1'
#
loop_
_entity.id
_entity.type
_entity.pdbx_description
1 polymer ?
#
loop_
_entity_poly.entity_id
_entity_poly.type
_entity_poly.pdbx_seq_one_letter_code
_entity_poly.pdbx_strand_id
1 'polypeptide(L)'
;MPAYIFGKEAFLRFLEGHLDEDTVVVLSSDITEFKKEEMESYVGKKEYYLVEFGVPADILNIGEEEFDELMKYAVVFIEKDMLSEVGKKNIRE
;
A
#
# COMPACT_ATOMS: atom_id res chain seq x y z
N MET A 1 -9.26 5.56 -3.43
CA MET A 1 -9.65 4.13 -3.24
C MET A 1 -10.19 3.93 -1.82
N PRO A 2 -10.99 2.89 -1.51
CA PRO A 2 -11.34 2.53 -0.14
C PRO A 2 -10.09 2.17 0.70
N ALA A 3 -10.23 2.14 2.02
CA ALA A 3 -9.20 1.60 2.90
C ALA A 3 -9.24 0.05 2.87
N TYR A 4 -8.07 -0.57 2.74
CA TYR A 4 -7.90 -2.02 2.82
C TYR A 4 -7.11 -2.35 4.07
N ILE A 5 -7.75 -3.01 5.03
CA ILE A 5 -7.15 -3.36 6.31
C ILE A 5 -7.19 -4.88 6.44
N PHE A 6 -6.03 -5.49 6.60
CA PHE A 6 -5.90 -6.94 6.68
C PHE A 6 -5.40 -7.34 8.06
N GLY A 7 -6.04 -8.34 8.65
CA GLY A 7 -5.43 -9.17 9.68
C GLY A 7 -4.30 -10.00 9.07
N LYS A 8 -3.41 -10.52 9.93
CA LYS A 8 -2.20 -11.23 9.51
C LYS A 8 -2.48 -12.34 8.48
N GLU A 9 -3.40 -13.24 8.78
CA GLU A 9 -3.68 -14.41 7.94
C GLU A 9 -4.33 -14.00 6.61
N ALA A 10 -5.24 -13.02 6.62
CA ALA A 10 -5.81 -12.46 5.40
C ALA A 10 -4.77 -11.75 4.53
N PHE A 11 -3.78 -11.09 5.14
CA PHE A 11 -2.68 -10.46 4.41
C PHE A 11 -1.78 -11.50 3.75
N LEU A 12 -1.45 -12.60 4.44
CA LEU A 12 -0.69 -13.70 3.85
C LEU A 12 -1.43 -14.31 2.65
N ARG A 13 -2.73 -14.62 2.79
CA ARG A 13 -3.55 -15.10 1.66
C ARG A 13 -3.62 -14.09 0.51
N PHE A 14 -3.67 -12.79 0.83
CA PHE A 14 -3.61 -11.74 -0.18
C PHE A 14 -2.29 -11.79 -0.94
N LEU A 15 -1.16 -11.92 -0.26
CA LEU A 15 0.15 -12.06 -0.91
C LEU A 15 0.23 -13.34 -1.75
N GLU A 16 -0.20 -14.48 -1.22
CA GLU A 16 -0.23 -15.76 -1.95
C GLU A 16 -1.03 -15.67 -3.25
N GLY A 17 -2.11 -14.89 -3.28
CA GLY A 17 -2.94 -14.69 -4.48
C GLY A 17 -2.36 -13.75 -5.54
N HIS A 18 -1.29 -13.01 -5.24
CA HIS A 18 -0.70 -12.01 -6.14
C HIS A 18 0.79 -12.26 -6.44
N LEU A 19 1.37 -13.34 -5.91
CA LEU A 19 2.77 -13.70 -6.13
C LEU A 19 2.83 -15.01 -6.93
N ASP A 20 3.21 -14.88 -8.21
CA ASP A 20 3.50 -16.04 -9.05
C ASP A 20 4.91 -16.59 -8.74
N GLU A 21 5.19 -17.86 -9.07
CA GLU A 21 6.47 -18.53 -8.76
C GLU A 21 7.71 -17.79 -9.30
N ASP A 22 7.56 -17.07 -10.42
CA ASP A 22 8.63 -16.32 -11.07
C ASP A 22 8.73 -14.85 -10.59
N THR A 23 7.90 -14.43 -9.63
CA THR A 23 7.87 -13.05 -9.13
C THR A 23 8.76 -12.88 -7.90
N VAL A 24 9.63 -11.86 -7.93
CA VAL A 24 10.37 -11.39 -6.75
C VAL A 24 9.78 -10.07 -6.24
N VAL A 25 9.91 -9.81 -4.94
CA VAL A 25 9.40 -8.58 -4.31
C VAL A 25 10.54 -7.60 -4.10
N VAL A 26 10.45 -6.42 -4.73
CA VAL A 26 11.29 -5.27 -4.40
C VAL A 26 10.63 -4.50 -3.26
N LEU A 27 11.35 -4.35 -2.15
CA LEU A 27 10.88 -3.59 -0.99
C LEU A 27 11.71 -2.32 -0.84
N SER A 28 11.02 -1.17 -0.81
CA SER A 28 11.61 0.09 -0.39
C SER A 28 10.94 0.58 0.89
N SER A 29 11.76 0.94 1.86
CA SER A 29 11.36 1.69 3.05
C SER A 29 11.86 3.14 3.02
N ASP A 30 12.38 3.59 1.87
CA ASP A 30 12.94 4.94 1.70
C ASP A 30 11.82 5.93 1.38
N ILE A 31 11.25 6.53 2.42
CA ILE A 31 10.17 7.52 2.29
C ILE A 31 10.79 8.87 1.96
N THR A 32 10.54 9.35 0.74
CA THR A 32 11.04 10.65 0.24
C THR A 32 10.11 11.80 0.63
N GLU A 33 8.80 11.54 0.69
CA GLU A 33 7.80 12.51 1.13
C GLU A 33 6.67 11.84 1.95
N PHE A 34 6.22 12.51 3.01
CA PHE A 34 5.06 12.12 3.80
C PHE A 34 4.22 13.35 4.15
N LYS A 35 2.95 13.35 3.75
CA LYS A 35 2.04 14.46 4.03
C LYS A 35 0.60 14.01 4.24
N LYS A 36 -0.20 14.90 4.83
CA LYS A 36 -1.64 14.73 5.02
C LYS A 36 -2.36 15.78 4.18
N GLU A 37 -3.26 15.35 3.30
CA GLU A 37 -4.01 16.24 2.41
C GLU A 37 -5.52 15.97 2.51
N GLU A 38 -6.31 17.03 2.44
CA GLU A 38 -7.77 16.93 2.34
C GLU A 38 -8.16 16.91 0.87
N MET A 39 -8.79 15.82 0.44
CA MET A 39 -9.21 15.62 -0.96
C MET A 39 -10.73 15.52 -1.04
N GLU A 40 -11.30 16.17 -2.05
CA GLU A 40 -12.71 16.02 -2.38
C GLU A 40 -12.98 14.65 -3.01
N SER A 41 -14.04 13.99 -2.57
CA SER A 41 -14.55 12.76 -3.16
C SER A 41 -16.05 12.87 -3.41
N TYR A 42 -16.61 11.96 -4.19
CA TYR A 42 -18.06 11.88 -4.45
C TYR A 42 -18.91 11.74 -3.17
N VAL A 43 -18.31 11.38 -2.04
CA VAL A 43 -18.97 11.22 -0.73
C VAL A 43 -18.51 12.29 0.29
N GLY A 44 -17.96 13.40 -0.19
CA GLY A 44 -17.49 14.54 0.63
C GLY A 44 -15.97 14.60 0.77
N LYS A 45 -15.51 15.63 1.49
CA LYS A 45 -14.08 15.83 1.78
C LYS A 45 -13.59 14.79 2.78
N LYS A 46 -12.42 14.23 2.49
CA LYS A 46 -11.73 13.25 3.35
C LYS A 46 -10.26 13.59 3.41
N GLU A 47 -9.66 13.33 4.56
CA GLU A 47 -8.22 13.44 4.73
C GLU A 47 -7.54 12.12 4.34
N TYR A 48 -6.43 12.22 3.61
CA TYR A 48 -5.59 11.11 3.19
C TYR A 48 -4.15 11.36 3.62
N TYR A 49 -3.45 10.28 3.96
CA TYR A 49 -1.99 10.28 4.04
C TYR A 49 -1.43 9.93 2.67
N LEU A 50 -0.55 10.78 2.15
CA LEU A 50 0.19 10.56 0.91
C LEU A 50 1.63 10.24 1.28
N VAL A 51 2.15 9.15 0.72
CA VAL A 51 3.49 8.64 0.97
C VAL A 51 4.17 8.42 -0.36
N GLU A 52 5.36 9.00 -0.53
CA GLU A 52 6.22 8.78 -1.69
C GLU A 52 7.41 7.92 -1.28
N PHE A 53 7.79 6.97 -2.14
CA PHE A 53 8.91 6.06 -1.93
C PHE A 53 9.92 6.18 -3.06
N GLY A 54 11.20 6.21 -2.70
CA GLY A 54 12.30 6.05 -3.65
C GLY A 54 12.60 4.56 -3.90
N VAL A 55 12.76 4.15 -5.14
CA VAL A 55 13.26 2.81 -5.49
C VAL A 55 14.50 2.98 -6.38
N PRO A 56 15.65 2.36 -6.04
CA PRO A 56 16.83 2.41 -6.90
C PRO A 56 16.51 1.80 -8.26
N ALA A 57 16.68 2.57 -9.34
CA ALA A 57 16.36 2.10 -10.69
C ALA A 57 17.41 1.12 -11.26
N ASP A 58 18.61 1.09 -10.70
CA ASP A 58 19.75 0.29 -11.17
C ASP A 58 19.61 -1.23 -10.91
N ILE A 59 18.70 -1.62 -10.02
CA ILE A 59 18.34 -3.03 -9.78
C ILE A 59 17.36 -3.58 -10.83
N LEU A 60 16.82 -2.71 -11.70
CA LEU A 60 15.78 -3.02 -12.66
C LEU A 60 16.33 -2.92 -14.09
N ASN A 61 15.89 -3.83 -14.96
CA ASN A 61 16.21 -3.81 -16.38
C ASN A 61 14.94 -3.59 -17.21
N ILE A 62 14.17 -2.55 -16.87
CA ILE A 62 12.90 -2.16 -17.50
C ILE A 62 12.82 -0.63 -17.58
N GLY A 63 11.94 -0.13 -18.46
CA GLY A 63 11.65 1.30 -18.58
C GLY A 63 10.73 1.84 -17.47
N GLU A 64 10.61 3.17 -17.39
CA GLU A 64 9.70 3.84 -16.44
C GLU A 64 8.23 3.46 -16.67
N GLU A 65 7.77 3.44 -17.92
CA GLU A 65 6.39 3.07 -18.29
C GLU A 65 6.07 1.63 -17.88
N GLU A 66 6.98 0.70 -18.15
CA GLU A 66 6.83 -0.71 -17.76
C GLU A 66 6.82 -0.86 -16.23
N PHE A 67 7.67 -0.10 -15.53
CA PHE A 67 7.68 -0.09 -14.07
C PHE A 67 6.37 0.47 -13.50
N ASP A 68 5.78 1.49 -14.11
CA ASP A 68 4.48 2.05 -13.69
C ASP A 68 3.33 1.06 -13.86
N GLU A 69 3.39 0.18 -14.86
CA GLU A 69 2.39 -0.86 -15.08
C GLU A 69 2.49 -2.03 -14.08
N LEU A 70 3.63 -2.21 -13.40
CA LEU A 70 3.80 -3.29 -12.43
C LEU A 70 2.87 -3.15 -11.23
N MET A 71 2.43 -4.30 -10.71
CA MET A 71 1.67 -4.35 -9.46
C MET A 71 2.51 -3.88 -8.28
N LYS A 72 2.07 -2.82 -7.61
CA LYS A 72 2.79 -2.19 -6.50
C LYS A 72 1.83 -1.79 -5.39
N TYR A 73 2.28 -1.96 -4.15
CA TYR A 73 1.48 -1.68 -2.95
C TYR A 73 2.32 -0.92 -1.92
N ALA A 74 1.72 0.09 -1.28
CA ALA A 74 2.22 0.64 -0.03
C ALA A 74 1.60 -0.15 1.14
N VAL A 75 2.44 -0.69 2.02
CA VAL A 75 2.00 -1.46 3.19
C VAL A 75 2.40 -0.71 4.45
N VAL A 76 1.45 -0.54 5.37
CA VAL A 76 1.66 0.08 6.68
C VAL A 76 1.29 -0.93 7.76
N PHE A 77 2.26 -1.29 8.59
CA PHE A 77 2.01 -2.10 9.78
C PHE A 77 1.54 -1.19 10.91
N ILE A 78 0.37 -1.50 11.47
CA ILE A 78 -0.27 -0.69 12.51
C ILE A 78 -0.80 -1.61 13.62
N GLU A 79 -0.63 -1.20 14.87
CA GLU A 79 -1.22 -1.92 16.00
C GLU A 79 -2.76 -1.74 16.01
N LYS A 80 -3.49 -2.77 16.44
CA LYS A 80 -4.97 -2.78 16.35
C LYS A 80 -5.63 -1.66 17.16
N ASP A 81 -4.97 -1.16 18.21
CA ASP A 81 -5.43 -0.09 19.09
C ASP A 81 -5.24 1.32 18.49
N MET A 82 -4.30 1.48 17.55
CA MET A 82 -4.10 2.72 16.79
C MET A 82 -5.19 2.96 15.73
N LEU A 83 -6.02 1.94 15.44
CA LEU A 83 -7.15 2.08 14.52
C LEU A 83 -8.36 2.74 15.18
N SER A 84 -9.04 3.59 14.43
CA SER A 84 -10.37 4.07 14.81
C SER A 84 -11.40 2.93 14.81
N GLU A 85 -12.57 3.14 15.42
CA GLU A 85 -13.66 2.17 15.42
C GLU A 85 -14.13 1.82 14.00
N VAL A 86 -14.04 2.76 13.05
CA VAL A 86 -14.31 2.49 11.64
C VAL A 86 -13.22 1.58 11.06
N GLY A 87 -11.94 1.84 11.36
CA GLY A 87 -10.83 0.99 10.93
C GLY A 87 -10.96 -0.44 11.44
N LYS A 88 -11.24 -0.63 12.73
CA LYS A 88 -11.43 -1.94 13.36
C LYS A 88 -12.54 -2.76 12.70
N LYS A 89 -13.66 -2.12 12.33
CA LYS A 89 -14.78 -2.77 11.64
C LYS A 89 -14.46 -3.23 10.22
N ASN A 90 -13.43 -2.67 9.59
CA ASN A 90 -13.04 -2.98 8.21
C ASN A 90 -11.85 -3.95 8.13
N ILE A 91 -11.40 -4.51 9.26
CA ILE A 91 -10.35 -5.55 9.27
C ILE A 91 -10.89 -6.80 8.57
N ARG A 92 -10.17 -7.26 7.55
CA ARG A 92 -10.36 -8.56 6.91
C ARG A 92 -9.59 -9.61 7.69
N GLU A 93 -10.28 -10.60 8.26
CA GLU A 93 -9.65 -11.71 9.00
C GLU A 93 -9.38 -12.92 8.09
#